data_AF-A0A1B2IVC4-F1
#
_entry.id   AF-A0A1B2IVC4-F1
#
_cell.length_a   1.000
_cell.length_b   1.000
_cell.length_c   1.000
_cell.angle_alpha   90.00
_cell.angle_beta   90.00
_cell.angle_gamma   90.00
#
_symmetry.space_group_name_H-M   'P 1'
#
loop_
_entity.id
_entity.type
_entity.pdbx_description
1 polymer ?
#
loop_
_entity_poly.entity_id
_entity_poly.type
_entity_poly.pdbx_seq_one_letter_code
_entity_poly.pdbx_strand_id
1 'polypeptide(L)'
;MNKWGAVTMVGLLLGGVGITAVNPQQATAAKTITTQAALNSAIKKGTDLKPSATILSQPASFYTRYKSSLTKNFNMSKKITTFHNHKTYVYVKSPSLKTYTTKAMATWNKVLGRKVFVAGTASKHDLVVTTKNAGTAWDGMNNGKTLTINSNRLNDANYLKNLGNSAKTRSLTTQYKNSLSKYSKLTNNKARVAYYSTVVKNYNALLAAKKSAAPTKTNYWSAIMVHELGHSLGLNHTPYLTDIMYAEKSNNGLTSAVNGKYAWSSAKDPKSTRLMKPAVSSRDVSRAKLGMKLGFW
;
A
#
# COMPACT_ATOMS: atom_id res chain seq x y z
N MET A 1 -67.50 8.34 -42.92
CA MET A 1 -67.17 7.09 -42.21
C MET A 1 -66.49 7.50 -40.90
N ASN A 2 -67.22 7.89 -39.84
CA ASN A 2 -67.90 7.04 -38.84
C ASN A 2 -67.03 5.87 -38.37
N LYS A 3 -66.83 5.54 -37.10
CA LYS A 3 -66.97 6.10 -35.74
C LYS A 3 -66.61 4.88 -34.82
N TRP A 4 -66.39 5.13 -33.53
CA TRP A 4 -66.46 4.20 -32.39
C TRP A 4 -65.18 3.38 -32.07
N GLY A 5 -64.77 3.22 -30.80
CA GLY A 5 -65.48 3.56 -29.56
C GLY A 5 -64.60 3.42 -28.32
N ALA A 6 -64.91 4.26 -27.35
CA ALA A 6 -64.52 4.14 -25.96
C ALA A 6 -65.28 2.97 -25.29
N VAL A 7 -64.65 2.33 -24.30
CA VAL A 7 -65.36 1.59 -23.25
C VAL A 7 -64.78 1.98 -21.89
N THR A 8 -65.55 2.84 -21.23
CA THR A 8 -66.06 2.78 -19.84
C THR A 8 -65.14 2.43 -18.68
N MET A 9 -65.08 3.38 -17.73
CA MET A 9 -64.71 3.22 -16.33
C MET A 9 -65.50 2.11 -15.62
N VAL A 10 -64.84 1.37 -14.74
CA VAL A 10 -65.45 0.90 -13.49
C VAL A 10 -64.62 1.49 -12.36
N GLY A 11 -65.22 2.41 -11.60
CA GLY A 11 -64.69 2.84 -10.32
C GLY A 11 -64.87 1.73 -9.30
N LEU A 12 -63.85 1.50 -8.48
CA LEU A 12 -64.05 0.95 -7.15
C LEU A 12 -63.30 1.78 -6.11
N LEU A 13 -64.04 2.05 -5.05
CA LEU A 13 -63.78 2.88 -3.89
C LEU A 13 -62.48 2.59 -3.12
N LEU A 14 -61.87 3.70 -2.67
CA LEU A 14 -61.36 3.97 -1.31
C LEU A 14 -60.60 2.84 -0.58
N GLY A 15 -59.27 3.00 -0.53
CA GLY A 15 -58.41 2.44 0.51
C GLY A 15 -57.22 3.38 0.70
N GLY A 16 -57.31 4.27 1.69
CA GLY A 16 -56.22 5.17 2.05
C GLY A 16 -54.98 4.38 2.47
N VAL A 17 -53.90 4.49 1.70
CA VAL A 17 -52.56 4.14 2.16
C VAL A 17 -51.77 5.42 2.15
N GLY A 18 -51.55 5.96 3.36
CA GLY A 18 -50.73 7.14 3.57
C GLY A 18 -49.38 6.95 2.89
N ILE A 19 -49.10 7.82 1.92
CA ILE A 19 -47.77 7.97 1.34
C ILE A 19 -46.91 8.56 2.46
N THR A 20 -46.31 7.70 3.28
CA THR A 20 -45.24 8.11 4.18
C THR A 20 -44.08 8.50 3.29
N ALA A 21 -43.92 9.81 3.11
CA ALA A 21 -42.71 10.40 2.57
C ALA A 21 -41.52 9.79 3.32
N VAL A 22 -40.74 8.98 2.63
CA VAL A 22 -39.50 8.44 3.15
C VAL A 22 -38.58 9.63 3.35
N ASN A 23 -38.53 10.10 4.60
CA ASN A 23 -37.64 11.16 5.05
C ASN A 23 -36.22 10.79 4.57
N PRO A 24 -35.57 11.60 3.69
CA PRO A 24 -34.21 11.31 3.29
C PRO A 24 -33.38 11.39 4.55
N GLN A 25 -33.00 10.21 5.02
CA GLN A 25 -32.21 9.96 6.21
C GLN A 25 -31.12 11.02 6.31
N GLN A 26 -31.33 11.98 7.23
CA GLN A 26 -30.32 12.92 7.68
C GLN A 26 -29.08 12.07 7.96
N ALA A 27 -28.07 12.19 7.10
CA ALA A 27 -26.75 11.69 7.40
C ALA A 27 -26.36 12.40 8.71
N THR A 28 -26.41 11.66 9.82
CA THR A 28 -26.07 12.20 11.14
C THR A 28 -24.67 12.79 11.01
N ALA A 29 -24.57 14.12 11.18
CA ALA A 29 -23.31 14.81 11.06
C ALA A 29 -22.28 14.09 11.94
N ALA A 30 -21.18 13.65 11.34
CA ALA A 30 -20.17 12.89 12.06
C ALA A 30 -19.74 13.70 13.29
N LYS A 31 -19.94 13.13 14.49
CA LYS A 31 -19.62 13.81 15.76
C LYS A 31 -18.21 14.41 15.69
N THR A 32 -18.13 15.73 15.81
CA THR A 32 -16.86 16.46 15.75
C THR A 32 -15.97 16.03 16.91
N ILE A 33 -14.73 15.67 16.60
CA ILE A 33 -13.73 15.29 17.59
C ILE A 33 -13.06 16.56 18.12
N THR A 34 -13.44 16.99 19.32
CA THR A 34 -12.96 18.25 19.91
C THR A 34 -11.80 18.06 20.88
N THR A 35 -11.61 16.86 21.44
CA THR A 35 -10.58 16.56 22.45
C THR A 35 -9.61 15.44 22.03
N GLN A 36 -8.40 15.45 22.61
CA GLN A 36 -7.39 14.41 22.36
C GLN A 36 -7.85 13.03 22.84
N ALA A 37 -8.62 12.95 23.93
CA ALA A 37 -9.20 11.70 24.41
C ALA A 37 -10.22 11.10 23.42
N ALA A 38 -11.06 11.95 22.81
CA ALA A 38 -11.99 11.52 21.77
C ALA A 38 -11.25 11.06 20.50
N LEU A 39 -10.17 11.74 20.11
CA LEU A 39 -9.30 11.30 19.02
C LEU A 39 -8.69 9.92 19.30
N ASN A 40 -8.08 9.73 20.47
CA ASN A 40 -7.47 8.46 20.86
C ASN A 40 -8.50 7.32 20.85
N SER A 41 -9.72 7.59 21.31
CA SER A 41 -10.83 6.64 21.27
C SER A 41 -11.24 6.28 19.84
N ALA A 42 -11.32 7.27 18.94
CA ALA A 42 -11.62 7.04 17.52
C ALA A 42 -10.52 6.22 16.83
N ILE A 43 -9.25 6.47 17.14
CA ILE A 43 -8.10 5.70 16.62
C ILE A 43 -8.15 4.26 17.14
N LYS A 44 -8.42 4.05 18.44
CA LYS A 44 -8.45 2.72 19.06
C LYS A 44 -9.57 1.83 18.53
N LYS A 45 -10.74 2.41 18.22
CA LYS A 45 -11.89 1.68 17.65
C LYS A 45 -11.67 1.29 16.18
N GLY A 46 -10.79 1.98 15.46
CA GLY A 46 -10.51 1.72 14.05
C GLY A 46 -9.60 0.52 13.82
N THR A 47 -9.55 0.05 12.57
CA THR A 47 -8.52 -0.92 12.14
C THR A 47 -7.13 -0.26 12.23
N ASP A 48 -6.14 -1.00 12.73
CA ASP A 48 -4.79 -0.45 12.94
C ASP A 48 -4.21 0.17 11.67
N LEU A 49 -3.61 1.36 11.85
CA LEU A 49 -3.05 2.22 10.80
C LEU A 49 -4.03 2.63 9.67
N LYS A 50 -5.33 2.34 9.76
CA LYS A 50 -6.34 2.74 8.77
C LYS A 50 -7.20 3.87 9.33
N PRO A 51 -7.02 5.13 8.89
CA PRO A 51 -7.92 6.22 9.25
C PRO A 51 -9.38 5.86 8.92
N SER A 52 -10.26 5.97 9.91
CA SER A 52 -11.69 5.68 9.76
C SER A 52 -12.41 6.80 9.01
N ALA A 53 -13.62 6.52 8.51
CA ALA A 53 -14.46 7.54 7.91
C ALA A 53 -14.70 8.72 8.86
N THR A 54 -14.94 8.44 10.15
CA THR A 54 -15.11 9.46 11.20
C THR A 54 -13.92 10.41 11.32
N ILE A 55 -12.68 9.90 11.18
CA ILE A 55 -11.47 10.74 11.20
C ILE A 55 -11.35 11.53 9.88
N LEU A 56 -11.63 10.89 8.74
CA LEU A 56 -11.49 11.49 7.40
C LEU A 56 -12.59 12.52 7.06
N SER A 57 -13.70 12.54 7.81
CA SER A 57 -14.81 13.47 7.64
C SER A 57 -14.70 14.72 8.52
N GLN A 58 -13.68 14.82 9.37
CA GLN A 58 -13.49 15.98 10.26
C GLN A 58 -13.18 17.27 9.47
N PRO A 59 -13.44 18.47 10.04
CA PRO A 59 -13.13 19.74 9.41
C PRO A 59 -11.63 20.05 9.33
N ALA A 60 -11.23 21.04 8.52
CA ALA A 60 -9.82 21.44 8.34
C ALA A 60 -9.10 21.79 9.66
N SER A 61 -9.82 22.45 10.58
CA SER A 61 -9.30 22.83 11.90
C SER A 61 -8.89 21.62 12.75
N PHE A 62 -9.59 20.48 12.62
CA PHE A 62 -9.23 19.24 13.30
C PHE A 62 -7.87 18.71 12.84
N TYR A 63 -7.60 18.67 11.54
CA TYR A 63 -6.32 18.18 11.01
C TYR A 63 -5.16 19.09 11.40
N THR A 64 -5.40 20.40 11.46
CA THR A 64 -4.42 21.37 11.95
C THR A 64 -4.10 21.12 13.42
N ARG A 65 -5.14 21.02 14.27
CA ARG A 65 -5.02 20.78 15.72
C ARG A 65 -4.29 19.46 16.03
N TYR A 66 -4.61 18.39 15.32
CA TYR A 66 -4.14 17.04 15.65
C TYR A 66 -3.09 16.49 14.69
N LYS A 67 -2.44 17.35 13.90
CA LYS A 67 -1.48 16.95 12.85
C LYS A 67 -0.41 15.99 13.36
N SER A 68 0.21 16.29 14.50
CA SER A 68 1.25 15.44 15.11
C SER A 68 0.69 14.06 15.52
N SER A 69 -0.42 14.04 16.26
CA SER A 69 -1.10 12.82 16.70
C SER A 69 -1.51 11.93 15.52
N LEU A 70 -2.07 12.51 14.46
CA LEU A 70 -2.47 11.80 13.25
C LEU A 70 -1.26 11.27 12.46
N THR A 71 -0.22 12.09 12.31
CA THR A 71 1.03 11.70 11.63
C THR A 71 1.64 10.49 12.32
N LYS A 72 1.76 10.51 13.65
CA LYS A 72 2.30 9.40 14.43
C LYS A 72 1.42 8.15 14.35
N ASN A 73 0.12 8.28 14.67
CA ASN A 73 -0.76 7.12 14.80
C ASN A 73 -1.09 6.40 13.48
N PHE A 74 -0.87 7.06 12.33
CA PHE A 74 -1.10 6.47 11.01
C PHE A 74 0.19 6.31 10.19
N ASN A 75 1.35 6.37 10.85
CA ASN A 75 2.68 6.22 10.25
C ASN A 75 2.87 7.12 9.02
N MET A 76 2.66 8.42 9.14
CA MET A 76 2.86 9.34 8.02
C MET A 76 4.30 9.88 8.02
N SER A 77 4.88 10.16 6.85
CA SER A 77 6.28 10.61 6.71
C SER A 77 6.46 12.13 6.64
N LYS A 78 5.37 12.89 6.37
CA LYS A 78 5.31 14.32 5.99
C LYS A 78 5.44 14.54 4.46
N LYS A 79 5.37 15.80 4.04
CA LYS A 79 5.50 16.23 2.63
C LYS A 79 6.94 16.09 2.17
N ILE A 80 7.17 15.28 1.13
CA ILE A 80 8.49 15.16 0.47
C ILE A 80 8.46 15.66 -0.98
N THR A 81 7.34 15.49 -1.68
CA THR A 81 7.18 15.90 -3.09
C THR A 81 6.36 17.18 -3.18
N THR A 82 6.67 18.00 -4.18
CA THR A 82 5.90 19.20 -4.50
C THR A 82 4.58 18.82 -5.18
N PHE A 83 3.49 19.40 -4.69
CA PHE A 83 2.16 19.29 -5.27
C PHE A 83 1.59 20.70 -5.46
N HIS A 84 1.00 20.91 -6.63
CA HIS A 84 0.27 22.10 -7.02
C HIS A 84 -1.20 21.73 -7.10
N ASN A 85 -2.01 22.24 -6.17
CA ASN A 85 -3.44 21.93 -6.08
C ASN A 85 -3.72 20.40 -6.12
N HIS A 86 -3.00 19.64 -5.29
CA HIS A 86 -3.08 18.18 -5.21
C HIS A 86 -2.67 17.42 -6.48
N LYS A 87 -1.84 18.04 -7.32
CA LYS A 87 -1.25 17.42 -8.52
C LYS A 87 0.27 17.56 -8.50
N THR A 88 0.97 16.52 -8.94
CA THR A 88 2.42 16.55 -9.14
C THR A 88 2.75 16.07 -10.56
N TYR A 89 3.72 16.73 -11.20
CA TYR A 89 4.15 16.41 -12.56
C TYR A 89 5.36 15.46 -12.52
N VAL A 90 5.19 14.27 -13.09
CA VAL A 90 6.18 13.18 -13.07
C VAL A 90 6.87 13.09 -14.42
N TYR A 91 8.14 13.43 -14.48
CA TYR A 91 8.97 13.27 -15.67
C TYR A 91 9.74 11.95 -15.62
N VAL A 92 9.50 11.07 -16.60
CA VAL A 92 10.22 9.79 -16.71
C VAL A 92 11.47 9.98 -17.57
N LYS A 93 12.60 10.22 -16.92
CA LYS A 93 13.89 10.42 -17.59
C LYS A 93 14.43 9.12 -18.21
N SER A 94 14.25 7.97 -17.54
CA SER A 94 14.67 6.66 -18.06
C SER A 94 13.53 5.98 -18.83
N PRO A 95 13.59 5.84 -20.17
CA PRO A 95 12.46 5.33 -20.96
C PRO A 95 12.02 3.92 -20.57
N SER A 96 12.95 3.06 -20.14
CA SER A 96 12.68 1.70 -19.66
C SER A 96 11.72 1.63 -18.46
N LEU A 97 11.55 2.74 -17.73
CA LEU A 97 10.65 2.83 -16.58
C LEU A 97 9.24 3.30 -16.95
N LYS A 98 9.02 3.81 -18.18
CA LYS A 98 7.76 4.48 -18.59
C LYS A 98 6.53 3.63 -18.30
N THR A 99 6.53 2.37 -18.74
CA THR A 99 5.40 1.44 -18.53
C THR A 99 5.12 1.23 -17.03
N TYR A 100 6.16 1.06 -16.22
CA TYR A 100 5.98 0.82 -14.78
C TYR A 100 5.45 2.06 -14.06
N THR A 101 5.99 3.23 -14.38
CA THR A 101 5.58 4.51 -13.82
C THR A 101 4.15 4.85 -14.22
N THR A 102 3.78 4.76 -15.50
CA THR A 102 2.41 5.04 -15.96
C THR A 102 1.40 4.14 -15.25
N LYS A 103 1.71 2.85 -15.09
CA LYS A 103 0.84 1.91 -14.37
C LYS A 103 0.69 2.31 -12.89
N ALA A 104 1.77 2.68 -12.23
CA ALA A 104 1.75 3.09 -10.83
C ALA A 104 0.96 4.39 -10.60
N MET A 105 1.15 5.39 -11.47
CA MET A 105 0.37 6.63 -11.45
C MET A 105 -1.12 6.33 -11.64
N ALA A 106 -1.46 5.47 -12.60
CA ALA A 106 -2.85 5.07 -12.84
C ALA A 106 -3.47 4.34 -11.64
N THR A 107 -2.72 3.48 -10.95
CA THR A 107 -3.17 2.79 -9.73
C THR A 107 -3.58 3.80 -8.65
N TRP A 108 -2.72 4.77 -8.33
CA TRP A 108 -3.04 5.80 -7.32
C TRP A 108 -4.16 6.74 -7.77
N ASN A 109 -4.14 7.17 -9.03
CA ASN A 109 -5.17 8.07 -9.55
C ASN A 109 -6.57 7.41 -9.51
N LYS A 110 -6.66 6.13 -9.86
CA LYS A 110 -7.91 5.35 -9.85
C LYS A 110 -8.49 5.23 -8.44
N VAL A 111 -7.70 4.79 -7.47
CA VAL A 111 -8.18 4.55 -6.09
C VAL A 111 -8.43 5.82 -5.29
N LEU A 112 -7.83 6.94 -5.69
CA LEU A 112 -8.11 8.26 -5.11
C LEU A 112 -9.21 9.01 -5.85
N GLY A 113 -9.69 8.49 -6.98
CA GLY A 113 -10.75 9.10 -7.79
C GLY A 113 -10.36 10.42 -8.44
N ARG A 114 -9.05 10.72 -8.56
CA ARG A 114 -8.56 11.98 -9.13
C ARG A 114 -7.16 11.83 -9.72
N LYS A 115 -6.81 12.70 -10.67
CA LYS A 115 -5.46 12.77 -11.25
C LYS A 115 -4.50 13.48 -10.28
N VAL A 116 -3.87 12.71 -9.40
CA VAL A 116 -2.85 13.17 -8.43
C VAL A 116 -1.47 13.19 -9.07
N PHE A 117 -1.12 12.14 -9.81
CA PHE A 117 0.11 12.07 -10.58
C PHE A 117 -0.21 12.31 -12.05
N VAL A 118 0.48 13.28 -12.66
CA VAL A 118 0.30 13.68 -14.05
C VAL A 118 1.63 13.54 -14.78
N ALA A 119 1.60 13.20 -16.07
CA ALA A 119 2.83 13.14 -16.87
C ALA A 119 3.44 14.55 -16.97
N GLY A 120 4.72 14.66 -16.67
CA GLY A 120 5.54 15.86 -16.83
C GLY A 120 6.54 15.72 -17.99
N THR A 121 7.28 16.79 -18.23
CA THR A 121 8.36 16.87 -19.23
C THR A 121 9.67 17.23 -18.55
N ALA A 122 10.77 17.19 -19.31
CA ALA A 122 12.07 17.62 -18.80
C ALA A 122 12.04 19.08 -18.27
N SER A 123 11.26 19.96 -18.91
CA SER A 123 11.11 21.36 -18.50
C SER A 123 9.99 21.63 -17.49
N LYS A 124 9.01 20.72 -17.36
CA LYS A 124 7.86 20.88 -16.46
C LYS A 124 7.64 19.61 -15.64
N HIS A 125 8.24 19.55 -14.46
CA HIS A 125 8.10 18.44 -13.52
C HIS A 125 8.34 18.87 -12.08
N ASP A 126 7.83 18.07 -11.15
CA ASP A 126 8.09 18.13 -9.71
C ASP A 126 8.89 16.90 -9.24
N LEU A 127 8.74 15.77 -9.95
CA LEU A 127 9.38 14.50 -9.64
C LEU A 127 10.02 13.89 -10.89
N VAL A 128 11.31 13.57 -10.82
CA VAL A 128 12.04 12.86 -11.88
C VAL A 128 12.12 11.37 -11.57
N VAL A 129 11.72 10.52 -12.52
CA VAL A 129 11.87 9.06 -12.42
C VAL A 129 13.06 8.61 -13.25
N THR A 130 14.03 7.94 -12.61
CA THR A 130 15.27 7.50 -13.25
C THR A 130 15.79 6.19 -12.67
N THR A 131 16.86 5.65 -13.23
CA THR A 131 17.62 4.53 -12.66
C THR A 131 18.96 4.98 -12.09
N LYS A 132 19.49 4.19 -11.14
CA LYS A 132 20.87 4.29 -10.62
C LYS A 132 21.36 2.90 -10.25
N ASN A 133 22.66 2.65 -10.34
CA ASN A 133 23.26 1.46 -9.73
C ASN A 133 23.33 1.65 -8.20
N ALA A 134 22.62 0.80 -7.45
CA ALA A 134 22.59 0.83 -5.99
C ALA A 134 23.05 -0.50 -5.36
N GLY A 135 23.76 -1.34 -6.11
CA GLY A 135 24.23 -2.63 -5.62
C GLY A 135 23.08 -3.47 -5.03
N THR A 136 23.25 -3.86 -3.76
CA THR A 136 22.29 -4.67 -2.99
C THR A 136 21.48 -3.88 -1.95
N ALA A 137 21.49 -2.53 -1.99
CA ALA A 137 20.88 -1.72 -0.94
C ALA A 137 19.34 -1.71 -1.01
N TRP A 138 18.76 -1.21 -2.10
CA TRP A 138 17.31 -0.99 -2.25
C TRP A 138 16.84 -1.27 -3.69
N ASP A 139 15.52 -1.40 -3.86
CA ASP A 139 14.87 -1.62 -5.17
C ASP A 139 14.36 -0.30 -5.77
N GLY A 140 13.77 0.53 -4.93
CA GLY A 140 13.34 1.89 -5.23
C GLY A 140 13.75 2.84 -4.09
N MET A 141 13.88 4.12 -4.42
CA MET A 141 14.09 5.19 -3.45
C MET A 141 13.48 6.49 -3.95
N ASN A 142 12.60 7.09 -3.15
CA ASN A 142 12.02 8.40 -3.41
C ASN A 142 12.47 9.43 -2.37
N ASN A 143 13.19 10.47 -2.82
CA ASN A 143 13.63 11.57 -1.95
C ASN A 143 12.76 12.83 -2.06
N GLY A 144 11.65 12.76 -2.80
CA GLY A 144 10.74 13.88 -3.00
C GLY A 144 10.91 14.62 -4.33
N LYS A 145 12.15 14.69 -4.85
CA LYS A 145 12.50 15.31 -6.15
C LYS A 145 12.86 14.27 -7.21
N THR A 146 13.37 13.13 -6.78
CA THR A 146 13.79 12.03 -7.64
C THR A 146 13.31 10.70 -7.05
N LEU A 147 12.68 9.90 -7.91
CA LEU A 147 12.36 8.50 -7.69
C LEU A 147 13.35 7.67 -8.51
N THR A 148 14.19 6.91 -7.82
CA THR A 148 15.24 6.12 -8.44
C THR A 148 14.96 4.64 -8.32
N ILE A 149 15.11 3.88 -9.41
CA ILE A 149 15.07 2.41 -9.42
C ILE A 149 16.48 1.85 -9.54
N ASN A 150 16.75 0.77 -8.79
CA ASN A 150 18.03 0.09 -8.84
C ASN A 150 18.22 -0.67 -10.16
N SER A 151 19.07 -0.13 -11.02
CA SER A 151 19.38 -0.70 -12.35
C SER A 151 19.98 -2.11 -12.30
N ASN A 152 20.80 -2.44 -11.28
CA ASN A 152 21.41 -3.77 -11.18
C ASN A 152 20.33 -4.85 -11.04
N ARG A 153 19.38 -4.64 -10.13
CA ARG A 153 18.29 -5.58 -9.86
C ARG A 153 17.23 -5.57 -10.95
N LEU A 154 17.00 -4.41 -11.58
CA LEU A 154 16.08 -4.28 -12.71
C LEU A 154 16.53 -5.12 -13.92
N ASN A 155 17.84 -5.22 -14.12
CA ASN A 155 18.45 -5.92 -15.25
C ASN A 155 18.85 -7.36 -14.93
N ASP A 156 18.87 -7.77 -13.66
CA ASP A 156 19.12 -9.16 -13.27
C ASP A 156 17.90 -10.06 -13.53
N ALA A 157 18.04 -10.98 -14.50
CA ALA A 157 17.01 -11.94 -14.88
C ALA A 157 16.69 -12.98 -13.78
N ASN A 158 17.57 -13.15 -12.80
CA ASN A 158 17.39 -14.09 -11.69
C ASN A 158 16.85 -13.43 -10.42
N TYR A 159 16.94 -12.11 -10.31
CA TYR A 159 16.55 -11.37 -9.10
C TYR A 159 15.15 -11.76 -8.62
N LEU A 160 14.15 -11.72 -9.52
CA LEU A 160 12.75 -11.96 -9.17
C LEU A 160 12.45 -13.41 -8.76
N LYS A 161 13.22 -14.39 -9.26
CA LYS A 161 12.96 -15.82 -9.04
C LYS A 161 12.99 -16.20 -7.55
N ASN A 162 13.69 -15.40 -6.73
CA ASN A 162 13.88 -15.66 -5.31
C ASN A 162 13.01 -14.77 -4.40
N LEU A 163 12.12 -13.95 -4.95
CA LEU A 163 11.33 -12.97 -4.20
C LEU A 163 9.96 -13.45 -3.72
N GLY A 164 9.52 -14.66 -4.11
CA GLY A 164 8.24 -15.21 -3.69
C GLY A 164 8.06 -15.19 -2.17
N ASN A 165 7.08 -14.42 -1.68
CA ASN A 165 6.86 -14.18 -0.26
C ASN A 165 5.40 -14.46 0.13
N SER A 166 5.13 -15.71 0.47
CA SER A 166 3.84 -16.23 0.93
C SER A 166 3.98 -16.92 2.28
N ALA A 167 2.86 -17.33 2.89
CA ALA A 167 2.89 -18.13 4.11
C ALA A 167 3.70 -19.43 3.91
N LYS A 168 3.55 -20.07 2.75
CA LYS A 168 4.28 -21.29 2.40
C LYS A 168 5.78 -21.05 2.33
N THR A 169 6.24 -19.99 1.64
CA THR A 169 7.69 -19.73 1.52
C THR A 169 8.31 -19.32 2.85
N ARG A 170 7.56 -18.63 3.73
CA ARG A 170 8.02 -18.33 5.10
C ARG A 170 8.10 -19.58 5.97
N SER A 171 7.10 -20.47 5.91
CA SER A 171 7.15 -21.77 6.61
C SER A 171 8.36 -22.60 6.17
N LEU A 172 8.59 -22.72 4.85
CA LEU A 172 9.75 -23.42 4.30
C LEU A 172 11.08 -22.72 4.66
N THR A 173 11.09 -21.40 4.78
CA THR A 173 12.26 -20.66 5.28
C THR A 173 12.59 -21.05 6.71
N THR A 174 11.59 -21.15 7.58
CA THR A 174 11.78 -21.63 8.96
C THR A 174 12.28 -23.07 8.98
N GLN A 175 11.70 -23.97 8.18
CA GLN A 175 12.15 -25.37 8.09
C GLN A 175 13.61 -25.48 7.63
N TYR A 176 13.97 -24.75 6.56
CA TYR A 176 15.35 -24.68 6.07
C TYR A 176 16.30 -24.15 7.14
N LYS A 177 15.99 -23.02 7.80
CA LYS A 177 16.82 -22.44 8.87
C LYS A 177 16.98 -23.39 10.06
N ASN A 178 15.93 -24.09 10.45
CA ASN A 178 16.00 -25.07 11.54
C ASN A 178 16.90 -26.25 11.16
N SER A 179 16.80 -26.78 9.93
CA SER A 179 17.71 -27.83 9.45
C SER A 179 19.16 -27.34 9.34
N LEU A 180 19.40 -26.12 8.86
CA LEU A 180 20.73 -25.56 8.78
C LEU A 180 21.36 -25.37 10.18
N SER A 181 20.57 -24.88 11.14
CA SER A 181 20.99 -24.74 12.53
C SER A 181 21.36 -26.09 13.15
N LYS A 182 20.54 -27.14 12.95
CA LYS A 182 20.87 -28.49 13.41
C LYS A 182 22.13 -29.02 12.74
N TYR A 183 22.25 -28.88 11.42
CA TYR A 183 23.44 -29.29 10.67
C TYR A 183 24.72 -28.63 11.22
N SER A 184 24.68 -27.32 11.48
CA SER A 184 25.84 -26.56 11.99
C SER A 184 26.31 -26.97 13.39
N LYS A 185 25.44 -27.66 14.17
CA LYS A 185 25.75 -28.15 15.52
C LYS A 185 26.25 -29.59 15.54
N LEU A 186 26.23 -30.31 14.42
CA LEU A 186 26.72 -31.68 14.34
C LEU A 186 28.25 -31.68 14.31
N THR A 187 28.87 -32.28 15.32
CA THR A 187 30.33 -32.45 15.43
C THR A 187 30.82 -33.73 14.77
N ASN A 188 29.97 -34.78 14.70
CA ASN A 188 30.30 -36.04 14.06
C ASN A 188 30.15 -35.97 12.53
N ASN A 189 31.23 -36.26 11.79
CA ASN A 189 31.25 -36.15 10.33
C ASN A 189 30.27 -37.11 9.62
N LYS A 190 30.13 -38.35 10.10
CA LYS A 190 29.19 -39.33 9.54
C LYS A 190 27.74 -38.88 9.70
N ALA A 191 27.39 -38.36 10.87
CA ALA A 191 26.08 -37.78 11.13
C ALA A 191 25.82 -36.52 10.27
N ARG A 192 26.85 -35.69 10.09
CA ARG A 192 26.78 -34.48 9.26
C ARG A 192 26.52 -34.80 7.78
N VAL A 193 27.25 -35.76 7.22
CA VAL A 193 27.04 -36.24 5.84
C VAL A 193 25.63 -36.83 5.67
N ALA A 194 25.19 -37.67 6.60
CA ALA A 194 23.83 -38.24 6.57
C ALA A 194 22.74 -37.15 6.60
N TYR A 195 22.92 -36.12 7.44
CA TYR A 195 21.94 -35.05 7.62
C TYR A 195 21.96 -33.98 6.50
N TYR A 196 23.05 -33.87 5.75
CA TYR A 196 23.18 -32.90 4.64
C TYR A 196 22.05 -33.03 3.61
N SER A 197 21.64 -34.25 3.28
CA SER A 197 20.52 -34.53 2.37
C SER A 197 19.21 -33.85 2.79
N THR A 198 18.95 -33.74 4.11
CA THR A 198 17.77 -33.06 4.67
C THR A 198 17.85 -31.55 4.45
N VAL A 199 19.03 -30.95 4.63
CA VAL A 199 19.27 -29.53 4.39
C VAL A 199 19.04 -29.20 2.91
N VAL A 200 19.61 -30.00 2.01
CA VAL A 200 19.45 -29.85 0.56
C VAL A 200 17.98 -29.99 0.14
N LYS A 201 17.27 -31.01 0.66
CA LYS A 201 15.83 -31.20 0.41
C LYS A 201 15.01 -29.97 0.81
N ASN A 202 15.23 -29.45 2.02
CA ASN A 202 14.51 -28.28 2.51
C ASN A 202 14.84 -27.02 1.71
N TYR A 203 16.10 -26.84 1.32
CA TYR A 203 16.53 -25.72 0.49
C TYR A 203 15.89 -25.77 -0.91
N ASN A 204 15.90 -26.93 -1.56
CA ASN A 204 15.29 -27.11 -2.88
C ASN A 204 13.78 -26.89 -2.85
N ALA A 205 13.09 -27.38 -1.80
CA ALA A 205 11.67 -27.10 -1.60
C ALA A 205 11.39 -25.59 -1.43
N LEU A 206 12.24 -24.88 -0.67
CA LEU A 206 12.16 -23.42 -0.53
C LEU A 206 12.37 -22.70 -1.86
N LEU A 207 13.40 -23.07 -2.64
CA LEU A 207 13.68 -22.47 -3.94
C LEU A 207 12.52 -22.68 -4.92
N ALA A 208 12.00 -23.89 -5.01
CA ALA A 208 10.86 -24.21 -5.86
C ALA A 208 9.62 -23.39 -5.48
N ALA A 209 9.34 -23.27 -4.17
CA ALA A 209 8.21 -22.47 -3.68
C ALA A 209 8.40 -20.97 -3.93
N LYS A 210 9.61 -20.43 -3.76
CA LYS A 210 9.93 -19.03 -4.09
C LYS A 210 9.77 -18.73 -5.57
N LYS A 211 10.28 -19.61 -6.44
CA LYS A 211 10.15 -19.50 -7.90
C LYS A 211 8.68 -19.55 -8.34
N SER A 212 7.90 -20.46 -7.76
CA SER A 212 6.46 -20.58 -8.05
C SER A 212 5.66 -19.35 -7.61
N ALA A 213 6.02 -18.73 -6.48
CA ALA A 213 5.36 -17.53 -5.96
C ALA A 213 6.01 -16.21 -6.44
N ALA A 214 6.98 -16.27 -7.36
CA ALA A 214 7.68 -15.09 -7.83
C ALA A 214 6.76 -14.18 -8.66
N PRO A 215 6.83 -12.85 -8.47
CA PRO A 215 6.07 -11.92 -9.30
C PRO A 215 6.67 -11.82 -10.71
N THR A 216 5.84 -11.47 -11.69
CA THR A 216 6.35 -11.08 -13.01
C THR A 216 7.12 -9.76 -12.92
N LYS A 217 8.04 -9.52 -13.87
CA LYS A 217 8.84 -8.27 -13.93
C LYS A 217 7.95 -7.03 -13.91
N THR A 218 6.89 -7.02 -14.72
CA THR A 218 5.92 -5.91 -14.75
C THR A 218 5.17 -5.74 -13.44
N ASN A 219 4.72 -6.83 -12.80
CA ASN A 219 4.01 -6.70 -11.52
C ASN A 219 4.92 -6.16 -10.43
N TYR A 220 6.14 -6.68 -10.33
CA TYR A 220 7.06 -6.29 -9.28
C TYR A 220 7.53 -4.84 -9.43
N TRP A 221 8.05 -4.44 -10.59
CA TRP A 221 8.58 -3.08 -10.76
C TRP A 221 7.48 -2.02 -10.77
N SER A 222 6.27 -2.34 -11.26
CA SER A 222 5.12 -1.45 -11.04
C SER A 222 4.73 -1.38 -9.56
N ALA A 223 4.83 -2.46 -8.79
CA ALA A 223 4.56 -2.43 -7.35
C ALA A 223 5.57 -1.55 -6.59
N ILE A 224 6.87 -1.65 -6.92
CA ILE A 224 7.90 -0.75 -6.37
C ILE A 224 7.57 0.70 -6.72
N MET A 225 7.21 1.00 -7.97
CA MET A 225 6.77 2.35 -8.35
C MET A 225 5.55 2.83 -7.55
N VAL A 226 4.54 1.97 -7.32
CA VAL A 226 3.37 2.32 -6.49
C VAL A 226 3.80 2.63 -5.05
N HIS A 227 4.71 1.82 -4.48
CA HIS A 227 5.27 2.05 -3.14
C HIS A 227 5.96 3.41 -3.06
N GLU A 228 6.89 3.68 -3.97
CA GLU A 228 7.66 4.92 -3.98
C GLU A 228 6.75 6.15 -4.18
N LEU A 229 5.75 6.07 -5.07
CA LEU A 229 4.75 7.14 -5.21
C LEU A 229 3.87 7.29 -3.96
N GLY A 230 3.66 6.22 -3.18
CA GLY A 230 3.01 6.29 -1.88
C GLY A 230 3.74 7.21 -0.89
N HIS A 231 5.08 7.23 -0.93
CA HIS A 231 5.87 8.19 -0.14
C HIS A 231 5.63 9.64 -0.57
N SER A 232 5.45 9.92 -1.87
CA SER A 232 5.05 11.26 -2.33
C SER A 232 3.70 11.69 -1.74
N LEU A 233 2.79 10.75 -1.45
CA LEU A 233 1.51 11.01 -0.79
C LEU A 233 1.62 11.13 0.75
N GLY A 234 2.83 11.18 1.30
CA GLY A 234 3.11 11.31 2.72
C GLY A 234 2.96 10.01 3.53
N LEU A 235 2.90 8.85 2.85
CA LEU A 235 2.87 7.55 3.53
C LEU A 235 4.26 7.15 4.00
N ASN A 236 4.36 6.62 5.22
CA ASN A 236 5.52 5.84 5.65
C ASN A 236 5.18 4.33 5.65
N HIS A 237 6.13 3.48 6.02
CA HIS A 237 5.92 2.03 5.99
C HIS A 237 4.89 1.51 7.00
N THR A 238 4.38 0.32 6.71
CA THR A 238 3.54 -0.48 7.62
C THR A 238 4.13 -1.88 7.84
N PRO A 239 3.76 -2.58 8.92
CA PRO A 239 4.17 -3.96 9.15
C PRO A 239 3.26 -4.99 8.46
N TYR A 240 2.39 -4.60 7.53
CA TYR A 240 1.40 -5.52 6.95
C TYR A 240 1.75 -5.89 5.51
N LEU A 241 1.98 -7.17 5.27
CA LEU A 241 2.34 -7.75 3.97
C LEU A 241 1.32 -7.42 2.88
N THR A 242 0.07 -7.22 3.26
CA THR A 242 -1.04 -6.85 2.37
C THR A 242 -1.05 -5.40 1.93
N ASP A 243 -0.26 -4.52 2.55
CA ASP A 243 -0.10 -3.13 2.13
C ASP A 243 1.01 -3.00 1.09
N ILE A 244 0.85 -2.05 0.17
CA ILE A 244 1.93 -1.72 -0.75
C ILE A 244 3.11 -1.09 0.00
N MET A 245 2.82 -0.38 1.10
CA MET A 245 3.80 0.28 1.96
C MET A 245 4.47 -0.67 2.97
N TYR A 246 4.37 -2.00 2.79
CA TYR A 246 4.99 -2.97 3.68
C TYR A 246 6.51 -2.79 3.81
N ALA A 247 7.01 -2.79 5.04
CA ALA A 247 8.41 -3.03 5.37
C ALA A 247 8.52 -4.07 6.50
N GLU A 248 9.53 -4.93 6.44
CA GLU A 248 9.74 -5.98 7.44
C GLU A 248 10.03 -5.42 8.84
N LYS A 249 10.74 -4.28 8.91
CA LYS A 249 11.13 -3.62 10.15
C LYS A 249 10.86 -2.13 10.06
N SER A 250 10.54 -1.51 11.20
CA SER A 250 10.41 -0.04 11.31
C SER A 250 11.73 0.68 11.16
N ASN A 251 12.85 0.00 11.42
CA ASN A 251 14.20 0.47 11.18
C ASN A 251 14.98 -0.67 10.50
N ASN A 252 15.43 -0.43 9.28
CA ASN A 252 16.21 -1.38 8.48
C ASN A 252 17.70 -0.98 8.38
N GLY A 253 18.12 0.12 9.01
CA GLY A 253 19.49 0.66 8.93
C GLY A 253 19.88 1.24 7.56
N LEU A 254 18.98 1.19 6.56
CA LEU A 254 19.22 1.64 5.19
C LEU A 254 18.44 2.93 4.86
N THR A 255 17.31 3.13 5.52
CA THR A 255 16.43 4.29 5.39
C THR A 255 16.06 4.82 6.78
N SER A 256 15.67 6.09 6.87
CA SER A 256 15.20 6.69 8.13
C SER A 256 14.13 5.82 8.79
N ALA A 257 14.31 5.58 10.09
CA ALA A 257 13.37 4.78 10.85
C ALA A 257 11.95 5.40 10.81
N VAL A 258 10.95 4.53 10.80
CA VAL A 258 9.55 4.95 10.88
C VAL A 258 9.28 5.53 12.26
N ASN A 259 9.20 6.86 12.32
CA ASN A 259 8.71 7.59 13.49
C ASN A 259 7.16 7.52 13.52
N GLY A 260 6.65 6.31 13.70
CA GLY A 260 5.23 5.99 13.64
C GLY A 260 4.61 5.66 14.99
N LYS A 261 3.48 4.93 14.95
CA LYS A 261 2.69 4.56 16.12
C LYS A 261 3.45 3.65 17.07
N TYR A 262 4.24 2.74 16.52
CA TYR A 262 5.04 1.75 17.25
C TYR A 262 6.20 1.25 16.37
N ALA A 263 7.24 0.71 17.00
CA ALA A 263 8.30 -0.03 16.31
C ALA A 263 7.87 -1.46 15.98
N TRP A 264 8.47 -2.07 14.96
CA TRP A 264 8.26 -3.49 14.63
C TRP A 264 9.52 -4.11 14.03
N SER A 265 9.66 -5.43 14.23
CA SER A 265 10.76 -6.25 13.70
C SER A 265 10.30 -7.38 12.78
N SER A 266 8.98 -7.54 12.59
CA SER A 266 8.37 -8.56 11.74
C SER A 266 6.99 -8.12 11.23
N ALA A 267 6.45 -8.88 10.28
CA ALA A 267 5.10 -8.65 9.77
C ALA A 267 4.01 -8.92 10.82
N LYS A 268 3.00 -8.07 10.90
CA LYS A 268 1.82 -8.25 11.77
C LYS A 268 0.80 -9.24 11.21
N ASP A 269 0.85 -9.55 9.92
CA ASP A 269 0.00 -10.53 9.24
C ASP A 269 0.83 -11.63 8.57
N PRO A 270 1.65 -12.40 9.32
CA PRO A 270 2.65 -13.33 8.78
C PRO A 270 2.06 -14.54 8.03
N LYS A 271 0.74 -14.65 7.93
CA LYS A 271 0.01 -15.65 7.11
C LYS A 271 -0.41 -15.08 5.74
N SER A 272 -0.28 -13.77 5.50
CA SER A 272 -0.64 -13.11 4.25
C SER A 272 0.43 -13.22 3.17
N THR A 273 0.05 -13.21 1.90
CA THR A 273 1.04 -13.06 0.81
C THR A 273 1.43 -11.59 0.65
N ARG A 274 2.73 -11.31 0.48
CA ARG A 274 3.22 -9.94 0.25
C ARG A 274 2.61 -9.37 -1.02
N LEU A 275 2.11 -8.15 -0.96
CA LEU A 275 1.63 -7.43 -2.13
C LEU A 275 2.82 -7.03 -3.01
N MET A 276 2.99 -7.73 -4.13
CA MET A 276 4.06 -7.50 -5.12
C MET A 276 3.49 -7.26 -6.52
N LYS A 277 2.32 -6.62 -6.57
CA LYS A 277 1.62 -6.22 -7.80
C LYS A 277 1.09 -4.79 -7.64
N PRO A 278 0.83 -4.05 -8.72
CA PRO A 278 0.44 -2.63 -8.66
C PRO A 278 -1.01 -2.43 -8.21
N ALA A 279 -1.26 -2.68 -6.93
CA ALA A 279 -2.49 -2.42 -6.23
C ALA A 279 -2.19 -1.74 -4.89
N VAL A 280 -3.21 -1.21 -4.24
CA VAL A 280 -3.10 -0.58 -2.92
C VAL A 280 -4.17 -1.14 -2.00
N SER A 281 -3.86 -1.28 -0.71
CA SER A 281 -4.83 -1.74 0.27
C SER A 281 -5.80 -0.61 0.65
N SER A 282 -6.94 -0.96 1.24
CA SER A 282 -7.86 0.06 1.79
C SER A 282 -7.20 0.89 2.91
N ARG A 283 -6.20 0.34 3.61
CA ARG A 283 -5.42 1.07 4.61
C ARG A 283 -4.55 2.13 3.95
N ASP A 284 -3.81 1.77 2.91
CA ASP A 284 -2.98 2.72 2.15
C ASP A 284 -3.82 3.83 1.52
N VAL A 285 -5.00 3.50 0.98
CA VAL A 285 -5.93 4.50 0.44
C VAL A 285 -6.43 5.46 1.53
N SER A 286 -6.88 4.96 2.68
CA SER A 286 -7.32 5.82 3.79
C SER A 286 -6.19 6.72 4.31
N ARG A 287 -4.96 6.19 4.39
CA ARG A 287 -3.78 6.98 4.80
C ARG A 287 -3.43 8.03 3.76
N ALA A 288 -3.51 7.72 2.47
CA ALA A 288 -3.25 8.70 1.41
C ALA A 288 -4.27 9.85 1.46
N LYS A 289 -5.56 9.53 1.67
CA LYS A 289 -6.60 10.54 1.90
C LYS A 289 -6.32 11.39 3.14
N LEU A 290 -5.85 10.79 4.23
CA LEU A 290 -5.38 11.54 5.39
C LEU A 290 -4.18 12.44 5.04
N GLY A 291 -3.23 11.97 4.23
CA GLY A 291 -2.10 12.77 3.74
C GLY A 291 -2.54 14.05 3.03
N MET A 292 -3.59 13.97 2.20
CA MET A 292 -4.20 15.14 1.57
C MET A 292 -4.76 16.11 2.62
N LYS A 293 -5.52 15.61 3.60
CA LYS A 293 -6.11 16.42 4.68
C LYS A 293 -5.06 17.07 5.59
N LEU A 294 -3.89 16.45 5.74
CA LEU A 294 -2.75 16.99 6.50
C LEU A 294 -1.88 17.98 5.69
N GLY A 295 -2.19 18.18 4.40
CA GLY A 295 -1.46 19.05 3.49
C GLY A 295 -0.13 18.46 3.02
N PHE A 296 0.00 17.13 2.98
CA PHE A 296 1.21 16.47 2.46
C PHE A 296 1.23 16.37 0.95
N TRP A 297 0.06 16.37 0.32
CA TRP A 297 -0.11 16.46 -1.13
C TRP A 297 -1.44 17.13 -1.46
#